data_AF-A0A526YMF3-F1
#
_entry.id   AF-A0A526YMF3-F1
#
_cell.length_a   1.000
_cell.length_b   1.000
_cell.length_c   1.000
_cell.angle_alpha   90.00
_cell.angle_beta   90.00
_cell.angle_gamma   90.00
#
_symmetry.space_group_name_H-M   'P 1'
#
loop_
_entity.id
_entity.type
_entity.pdbx_description
1 polymer ?
#
loop_
_entity_poly.entity_id
_entity_poly.type
_entity_poly.pdbx_seq_one_letter_code
_entity_poly.pdbx_strand_id
1 'polypeptide(L)'
;REKFVGGLRLPGDETGDCKMFTDRLAELCAARGVTFEYDTSIRRIVRKRNQIANINMSKGWKAADAYVMAMGSYSAKFMRYLKRPIPVYPVKGYSITVPIKDAAAAPVSTVMDETYKVAITRLGDRIRVGGTAEISGFDLTLHESRRRTLEHSLGDLFPGSGDMRSATFWCGLRP
;
A
#
# COMPACT_ATOMS: atom_id res chain seq x y z
N ARG A 1 25.71 -23.09 -5.50
CA ARG A 1 24.84 -23.81 -4.54
C ARG A 1 25.42 -23.57 -3.16
N GLU A 2 25.08 -22.44 -2.52
CA GLU A 2 25.46 -22.09 -1.12
C GLU A 2 24.88 -20.70 -0.71
N LYS A 3 23.82 -20.21 -1.38
CA LYS A 3 23.34 -18.84 -1.17
C LYS A 3 22.64 -18.62 0.18
N PHE A 4 22.06 -19.66 0.76
CA PHE A 4 21.31 -19.57 2.01
C PHE A 4 21.87 -20.57 3.02
N VAL A 5 22.15 -20.10 4.23
CA VAL A 5 22.62 -20.92 5.35
C VAL A 5 21.48 -21.36 6.28
N GLY A 6 20.26 -20.83 6.07
CA GLY A 6 19.08 -21.14 6.86
C GLY A 6 17.95 -20.12 6.63
N GLY A 7 16.88 -20.24 7.41
CA GLY A 7 15.75 -19.32 7.39
C GLY A 7 14.94 -19.37 8.68
N LEU A 8 14.25 -18.28 9.00
CA LEU A 8 13.32 -18.21 10.12
C LEU A 8 11.90 -18.52 9.63
N ARG A 9 11.27 -19.52 10.24
CA ARG A 9 9.86 -19.85 9.96
C ARG A 9 8.99 -19.33 11.09
N LEU A 10 7.95 -18.58 10.74
CA LEU A 10 6.95 -18.04 11.66
C LEU A 10 5.60 -18.72 11.38
N PRO A 11 5.25 -19.82 12.09
CA PRO A 11 4.06 -20.62 11.75
C PRO A 11 2.72 -19.91 11.98
N GLY A 12 2.71 -18.87 12.82
CA GLY A 12 1.52 -18.06 13.11
C GLY A 12 1.40 -16.80 12.25
N ASP A 13 2.34 -16.55 11.34
CA ASP A 13 2.25 -15.41 10.44
C ASP A 13 1.20 -15.65 9.36
N GLU A 14 0.44 -14.61 9.07
CA GLU A 14 -0.61 -14.63 8.07
C GLU A 14 -0.29 -13.70 6.89
N THR A 15 -1.03 -13.87 5.82
CA THR A 15 -0.89 -13.08 4.59
C THR A 15 -2.26 -12.74 4.06
N GLY A 16 -2.44 -11.50 3.59
CA GLY A 16 -3.69 -11.03 3.04
C GLY A 16 -3.51 -10.14 1.82
N ASP A 17 -4.52 -10.11 0.96
CA ASP A 17 -4.61 -9.15 -0.13
C ASP A 17 -5.33 -7.89 0.37
N CYS A 18 -4.59 -6.81 0.59
CA CYS A 18 -5.13 -5.56 1.09
C CYS A 18 -6.22 -4.96 0.18
N LYS A 19 -6.10 -5.10 -1.15
CA LYS A 19 -7.10 -4.57 -2.08
C LYS A 19 -8.40 -5.35 -1.96
N MET A 20 -8.30 -6.68 -1.98
CA MET A 20 -9.47 -7.54 -1.79
C MET A 20 -10.16 -7.23 -0.45
N PHE A 21 -9.39 -7.08 0.63
CA PHE A 21 -9.93 -6.72 1.94
C PHE A 21 -10.66 -5.37 1.92
N THR A 22 -10.04 -4.31 1.40
CA THR A 22 -10.64 -2.97 1.38
C THR A 22 -11.86 -2.88 0.46
N ASP A 23 -11.83 -3.56 -0.69
CA ASP A 23 -12.97 -3.59 -1.63
C ASP A 23 -14.18 -4.28 -0.97
N ARG A 24 -13.98 -5.46 -0.36
CA ARG A 24 -15.04 -6.18 0.35
C ARG A 24 -15.56 -5.43 1.58
N LEU A 25 -14.68 -4.77 2.32
CA LEU A 25 -15.10 -3.94 3.44
C LEU A 25 -15.97 -2.77 2.97
N ALA A 26 -15.60 -2.11 1.87
CA ALA A 26 -16.40 -1.03 1.30
C ALA A 26 -17.78 -1.51 0.85
N GLU A 27 -17.88 -2.66 0.18
CA GLU A 27 -19.16 -3.29 -0.20
C GLU A 27 -20.06 -3.54 1.03
N LEU A 28 -19.49 -4.12 2.09
CA LEU A 28 -20.23 -4.41 3.34
C LEU A 28 -20.68 -3.15 4.09
N CYS A 29 -19.90 -2.07 4.01
CA CYS A 29 -20.28 -0.76 4.54
C CYS A 29 -21.40 -0.12 3.72
N ALA A 30 -21.31 -0.17 2.38
CA ALA A 30 -22.33 0.36 1.49
C ALA A 30 -23.68 -0.35 1.71
N ALA A 31 -23.66 -1.68 1.86
CA ALA A 31 -24.85 -2.47 2.20
C ALA A 31 -25.49 -2.09 3.55
N ARG A 32 -24.74 -1.42 4.44
CA ARG A 32 -25.20 -0.89 5.74
C ARG A 32 -25.58 0.59 5.69
N GLY A 33 -25.65 1.19 4.50
CA GLY A 33 -26.07 2.57 4.31
C GLY A 33 -24.94 3.61 4.31
N VAL A 34 -23.67 3.18 4.23
CA VAL A 34 -22.56 4.12 4.06
C VAL A 34 -22.53 4.67 2.64
N THR A 35 -22.54 6.00 2.50
CA THR A 35 -22.35 6.67 1.21
C THR A 35 -20.86 6.92 0.95
N PHE A 36 -20.33 6.31 -0.11
CA PHE A 36 -18.97 6.57 -0.58
C PHE A 36 -18.96 7.66 -1.66
N GLU A 37 -18.27 8.76 -1.40
CA GLU A 37 -18.06 9.85 -2.37
C GLU A 37 -16.67 9.75 -3.00
N TYR A 38 -16.53 8.89 -4.02
CA TYR A 38 -15.30 8.79 -4.81
C TYR A 38 -15.07 10.03 -5.68
N ASP A 39 -13.85 10.19 -6.19
CA ASP A 39 -13.41 11.36 -6.98
C ASP A 39 -13.65 12.72 -6.30
N THR A 40 -13.63 12.71 -4.96
CA THR A 40 -13.89 13.88 -4.13
C THR A 40 -12.66 14.19 -3.29
N SER A 41 -11.94 15.26 -3.65
CA SER A 41 -10.75 15.70 -2.91
C SER A 41 -11.09 16.78 -1.89
N ILE A 42 -10.57 16.65 -0.67
CA ILE A 42 -10.68 17.69 0.36
C ILE A 42 -9.66 18.79 0.05
N ARG A 43 -10.14 20.03 -0.11
CA ARG A 43 -9.30 21.20 -0.34
C ARG A 43 -9.02 21.95 0.96
N ARG A 44 -10.01 22.06 1.84
CA ARG A 44 -9.90 22.83 3.09
C ARG A 44 -10.83 22.32 4.18
N ILE A 45 -10.36 22.35 5.42
CA ILE A 45 -11.18 22.12 6.62
C ILE A 45 -11.45 23.49 7.26
N VAL A 46 -12.73 23.83 7.47
CA VAL A 46 -13.14 25.09 8.10
C VAL A 46 -13.54 24.85 9.54
N ARG A 47 -12.87 25.55 10.45
CA ARG A 47 -13.10 25.49 11.89
C ARG A 47 -13.83 26.76 12.34
N LYS A 48 -14.85 26.60 13.18
CA LYS A 48 -15.53 27.70 13.89
C LYS A 48 -15.44 27.43 15.38
N ARG A 49 -14.80 28.32 16.15
CA ARG A 49 -14.52 28.12 17.59
C ARG A 49 -13.80 26.78 17.85
N ASN A 50 -14.42 25.83 18.55
CA ASN A 50 -13.85 24.53 18.89
C ASN A 50 -14.39 23.37 18.06
N GLN A 51 -15.18 23.64 17.01
CA GLN A 51 -15.75 22.61 16.14
C GLN A 51 -15.33 22.79 14.68
N ILE A 52 -15.30 21.68 13.95
CA ILE A 52 -15.24 21.73 12.49
C ILE A 52 -16.63 22.09 11.99
N ALA A 53 -16.73 23.18 11.25
CA ALA A 53 -18.01 23.61 10.68
C ALA A 53 -18.27 22.86 9.37
N ASN A 54 -17.35 23.02 8.40
CA ASN A 54 -17.57 22.55 7.04
C ASN A 54 -16.25 22.03 6.42
N ILE A 55 -16.36 21.14 5.45
CA ILE A 55 -15.27 20.71 4.57
C ILE A 55 -15.51 21.27 3.17
N ASN A 56 -14.51 21.97 2.63
CA ASN A 56 -14.48 22.34 1.22
C ASN A 56 -13.87 21.18 0.43
N MET A 57 -14.61 20.68 -0.54
CA MET A 57 -14.24 19.56 -1.39
C MET A 57 -14.28 19.97 -2.87
N SER A 58 -13.71 19.17 -3.76
CA SER A 58 -13.80 19.39 -5.21
C SER A 58 -15.24 19.47 -5.73
N LYS A 59 -16.18 18.75 -5.08
CA LYS A 59 -17.60 18.69 -5.46
C LYS A 59 -18.50 19.63 -4.64
N GLY A 60 -17.93 20.54 -3.87
CA GLY A 60 -18.68 21.53 -3.09
C GLY A 60 -18.40 21.49 -1.60
N TRP A 61 -19.35 21.97 -0.80
CA TRP A 61 -19.22 22.05 0.65
C TRP A 61 -20.02 20.96 1.33
N LYS A 62 -19.47 20.38 2.40
CA LYS A 62 -20.18 19.40 3.23
C LYS A 62 -20.04 19.72 4.71
N ALA A 63 -21.14 19.58 5.43
CA ALA A 63 -21.21 19.63 6.88
C ALA A 63 -21.58 18.24 7.42
N ALA A 64 -21.15 17.94 8.64
CA ALA A 64 -21.46 16.73 9.37
C ALA A 64 -21.33 17.01 10.88
N ASP A 65 -21.97 16.18 11.70
CA ASP A 65 -21.91 16.29 13.16
C ASP A 65 -20.55 15.85 13.72
N ALA A 66 -19.87 14.93 13.03
CA ALA A 66 -18.56 14.42 13.39
C ALA A 66 -17.67 14.19 12.16
N TYR A 67 -16.36 14.26 12.36
CA TYR A 67 -15.35 14.07 11.33
C TYR A 67 -14.23 13.16 11.85
N VAL A 68 -13.79 12.21 11.03
CA VAL A 68 -12.65 11.33 11.30
C VAL A 68 -11.56 11.58 10.27
N MET A 69 -10.32 11.80 10.73
CA MET A 69 -9.16 11.95 9.84
C MET A 69 -8.55 10.59 9.52
N ALA A 70 -8.82 10.08 8.31
CA ALA A 70 -8.34 8.76 7.87
C ALA A 70 -7.67 8.82 6.47
N MET A 71 -6.85 9.85 6.20
CA MET A 71 -6.24 10.06 4.88
C MET A 71 -4.80 9.55 4.78
N GLY A 72 -4.41 8.56 5.62
CA GLY A 72 -3.07 7.99 5.63
C GLY A 72 -1.98 9.07 5.71
N SER A 73 -0.99 8.98 4.81
CA SER A 73 0.16 9.90 4.78
C SER A 73 -0.22 11.36 4.53
N TYR A 74 -1.41 11.62 3.96
CA TYR A 74 -1.90 12.98 3.70
C TYR A 74 -2.51 13.65 4.94
N SER A 75 -2.77 12.90 6.02
CA SER A 75 -3.39 13.41 7.25
C SER A 75 -2.55 14.53 7.90
N ALA A 76 -1.23 14.39 7.91
CA ALA A 76 -0.31 15.34 8.54
C ALA A 76 -0.48 16.78 8.02
N LYS A 77 -0.73 16.95 6.70
CA LYS A 77 -0.96 18.26 6.08
C LYS A 77 -2.15 18.98 6.71
N PHE A 78 -3.27 18.29 6.87
CA PHE A 78 -4.50 18.87 7.40
C PHE A 78 -4.43 19.10 8.91
N MET A 79 -3.82 18.16 9.64
CA MET A 79 -3.63 18.25 11.08
C MET A 79 -2.78 19.46 11.50
N ARG A 80 -1.81 19.88 10.67
CA ARG A 80 -1.07 21.14 10.88
C ARG A 80 -1.98 22.38 10.81
N TYR A 81 -2.89 22.46 9.84
CA TYR A 81 -3.85 23.58 9.77
C TYR A 81 -4.80 23.62 10.97
N LEU A 82 -5.08 22.47 11.58
CA LEU A 82 -5.88 22.36 12.81
C LEU A 82 -5.08 22.65 14.09
N LYS A 83 -3.79 23.03 13.99
CA LYS A 83 -2.88 23.26 15.11
C LYS A 83 -2.72 22.03 16.02
N ARG A 84 -2.79 20.83 15.44
CA ARG A 84 -2.64 19.54 16.12
C ARG A 84 -1.72 18.62 15.31
N PRO A 85 -0.43 18.93 15.15
CA PRO A 85 0.45 18.14 14.30
C PRO A 85 0.52 16.69 14.78
N ILE A 86 0.68 15.77 13.82
CA ILE A 86 0.85 14.33 14.07
C ILE A 86 2.18 13.86 13.44
N PRO A 87 2.87 12.87 14.04
CA PRO A 87 4.17 12.38 13.56
C PRO A 87 3.99 11.37 12.42
N VAL A 88 3.36 11.79 11.32
CA VAL A 88 3.11 10.98 10.11
C VAL A 88 3.90 11.56 8.95
N TYR A 89 4.68 10.72 8.28
CA TYR A 89 5.51 11.11 7.13
C TYR A 89 5.47 10.00 6.06
N PRO A 90 5.16 10.31 4.79
CA PRO A 90 5.10 9.31 3.74
C PRO A 90 6.46 8.66 3.47
N VAL A 91 6.52 7.34 3.62
CA VAL A 91 7.64 6.53 3.13
C VAL A 91 7.21 5.79 1.89
N LYS A 92 7.81 6.13 0.75
CA LYS A 92 7.49 5.50 -0.54
C LYS A 92 8.02 4.07 -0.57
N GLY A 93 7.16 3.16 -0.98
CA GLY A 93 7.45 1.75 -1.17
C GLY A 93 7.13 1.33 -2.60
N TYR A 94 7.98 0.47 -3.16
CA TYR A 94 7.82 -0.02 -4.52
C TYR A 94 7.27 -1.43 -4.50
N SER A 95 6.54 -1.79 -5.56
CA SER A 95 5.98 -3.12 -5.71
C SER A 95 5.84 -3.51 -7.17
N ILE A 96 6.10 -4.78 -7.44
CA ILE A 96 5.67 -5.43 -8.68
C ILE A 96 4.59 -6.48 -8.37
N THR A 97 3.64 -6.64 -9.27
CA THR A 97 2.69 -7.77 -9.24
C THR A 97 2.88 -8.59 -10.50
N VAL A 98 3.21 -9.86 -10.33
CA VAL A 98 3.62 -10.77 -11.40
C VAL A 98 2.61 -11.92 -11.50
N PRO A 99 1.98 -12.16 -12.66
CA PRO A 99 1.15 -13.36 -12.85
C PRO A 99 1.99 -14.64 -12.67
N ILE A 100 1.43 -15.65 -12.01
CA ILE A 100 2.10 -16.95 -11.86
C ILE A 100 2.07 -17.67 -13.20
N LYS A 101 3.24 -18.12 -13.66
CA LYS A 101 3.42 -18.96 -14.85
C LYS A 101 3.52 -20.43 -14.47
N ASP A 102 4.23 -20.73 -13.38
CA ASP A 102 4.38 -22.08 -12.83
C ASP A 102 4.12 -22.05 -11.33
N ALA A 103 3.00 -22.67 -10.93
CA ALA A 103 2.57 -22.69 -9.54
C ALA A 103 3.45 -23.56 -8.64
N ALA A 104 4.16 -24.55 -9.18
CA ALA A 104 5.07 -25.42 -8.44
C ALA A 104 6.41 -24.73 -8.13
N ALA A 105 6.83 -23.80 -9.01
CA ALA A 105 8.00 -22.97 -8.80
C ALA A 105 7.70 -21.69 -7.98
N ALA A 106 6.43 -21.35 -7.76
CA ALA A 106 6.01 -20.17 -7.04
C ALA A 106 6.08 -20.32 -5.50
N PRO A 107 6.24 -19.21 -4.76
CA PRO A 107 6.11 -19.23 -3.31
C PRO A 107 4.75 -19.77 -2.89
N VAL A 108 4.70 -20.56 -1.81
CA VAL A 108 3.44 -21.06 -1.23
C VAL A 108 2.82 -20.09 -0.22
N SER A 109 3.63 -19.16 0.32
CA SER A 109 3.24 -18.13 1.28
C SER A 109 4.15 -16.90 1.10
N THR A 110 4.21 -16.00 2.08
CA THR A 110 5.18 -14.90 2.10
C THR A 110 6.58 -15.38 2.48
N VAL A 111 7.57 -14.94 1.71
CA VAL A 111 9.00 -15.09 2.01
C VAL A 111 9.63 -13.71 2.05
N MET A 112 10.43 -13.43 3.08
CA MET A 112 11.19 -12.20 3.18
C MET A 112 12.65 -12.43 2.81
N ASP A 113 13.12 -11.67 1.83
CA ASP A 113 14.52 -11.54 1.48
C ASP A 113 15.12 -10.39 2.29
N GLU A 114 15.76 -10.73 3.40
CA GLU A 114 16.37 -9.75 4.31
C GLU A 114 17.58 -9.03 3.70
N THR A 115 18.24 -9.63 2.71
CA THR A 115 19.39 -8.99 2.04
C THR A 115 18.93 -7.77 1.25
N TYR A 116 17.80 -7.88 0.55
CA TYR A 116 17.24 -6.78 -0.24
C TYR A 116 16.09 -6.03 0.46
N LYS A 117 15.66 -6.49 1.64
CA LYS A 117 14.49 -5.99 2.38
C LYS A 117 13.23 -6.00 1.52
N VAL A 118 12.99 -7.16 0.91
CA VAL A 118 11.88 -7.41 -0.02
C VAL A 118 11.02 -8.54 0.52
N ALA A 119 9.70 -8.35 0.50
CA ALA A 119 8.73 -9.40 0.74
C ALA A 119 8.18 -9.92 -0.59
N ILE A 120 8.20 -11.24 -0.78
CA ILE A 120 7.66 -11.96 -1.91
C ILE A 120 6.47 -12.78 -1.42
N THR A 121 5.28 -12.43 -1.89
CA THR A 121 4.02 -12.96 -1.36
C THR A 121 3.17 -13.53 -2.48
N ARG A 122 2.73 -14.78 -2.36
CA ARG A 122 1.68 -15.32 -3.24
C ARG A 122 0.31 -14.80 -2.82
N LEU A 123 -0.43 -14.25 -3.77
CA LEU A 123 -1.81 -13.78 -3.62
C LEU A 123 -2.68 -14.48 -4.68
N GLY A 124 -3.08 -15.72 -4.42
CA GLY A 124 -3.83 -16.54 -5.38
C GLY A 124 -3.00 -16.95 -6.58
N ASP A 125 -3.33 -16.40 -7.75
CA ASP A 125 -2.73 -16.67 -9.07
C ASP A 125 -1.59 -15.71 -9.45
N ARG A 126 -1.17 -14.86 -8.52
CA ARG A 126 -0.14 -13.83 -8.71
C ARG A 126 0.83 -13.77 -7.55
N ILE A 127 2.00 -13.21 -7.80
CA ILE A 127 3.04 -12.94 -6.81
C ILE A 127 3.17 -11.42 -6.66
N ARG A 128 3.06 -10.91 -5.45
CA ARG A 128 3.37 -9.52 -5.08
C ARG A 128 4.76 -9.48 -4.50
N VAL A 129 5.64 -8.69 -5.10
CA VAL A 129 6.98 -8.43 -4.58
C VAL A 129 7.02 -6.97 -4.15
N GLY A 130 7.12 -6.73 -2.85
CA GLY A 130 7.10 -5.40 -2.27
C GLY A 130 8.35 -5.16 -1.46
N GLY A 131 8.93 -3.97 -1.55
CA GLY A 131 10.14 -3.68 -0.81
C GLY A 131 10.65 -2.28 -1.07
N THR A 132 11.84 -2.03 -0.55
CA THR A 132 12.52 -0.73 -0.53
C THR A 132 11.73 0.36 0.20
N ALA A 133 12.46 1.21 0.92
CA ALA A 133 11.93 2.37 1.61
C ALA A 133 12.64 3.59 1.03
N GLU A 134 11.87 4.57 0.58
CA GLU A 134 12.40 5.81 0.02
C GLU A 134 11.73 7.00 0.71
N ILE A 135 12.57 7.88 1.23
CA ILE A 135 12.16 9.14 1.87
C ILE A 135 12.18 10.21 0.77
N SER A 136 11.09 10.28 0.01
CA SER A 136 10.91 11.24 -1.11
C SER A 136 9.64 12.07 -0.99
N GLY A 137 9.07 12.15 0.21
CA GLY A 137 7.84 12.88 0.45
C GLY A 137 6.66 12.25 -0.30
N PHE A 138 5.99 13.05 -1.13
CA PHE A 138 4.82 12.62 -1.91
C PHE A 138 5.13 12.35 -3.38
N ASP A 139 6.42 12.26 -3.74
CA ASP A 139 6.81 11.89 -5.11
C ASP A 139 6.43 10.44 -5.42
N LEU A 140 5.70 10.24 -6.51
CA LEU A 140 5.25 8.94 -6.99
C LEU A 140 6.01 8.47 -8.24
N THR A 141 7.07 9.18 -8.62
CA THR A 141 7.89 8.83 -9.80
C THR A 141 8.46 7.43 -9.66
N LEU A 142 8.26 6.59 -10.67
CA LEU A 142 8.78 5.22 -10.64
C LEU A 142 10.23 5.19 -11.11
N HIS A 143 11.09 4.51 -10.37
CA HIS A 143 12.50 4.35 -10.71
C HIS A 143 12.78 2.91 -11.16
N GLU A 144 13.23 2.76 -12.40
CA GLU A 144 13.50 1.44 -13.00
C GLU A 144 14.58 0.66 -12.23
N SER A 145 15.51 1.35 -11.58
CA SER A 145 16.48 0.72 -10.68
C SER A 145 15.83 -0.02 -9.51
N ARG A 146 14.71 0.49 -8.98
CA ARG A 146 13.94 -0.15 -7.90
C ARG A 146 13.19 -1.36 -8.43
N ARG A 147 12.62 -1.28 -9.63
CA ARG A 147 11.98 -2.42 -10.31
C ARG A 147 12.95 -3.59 -10.45
N ARG A 148 14.16 -3.34 -10.96
CA ARG A 148 15.20 -4.37 -11.13
C ARG A 148 15.56 -5.10 -9.84
N THR A 149 15.58 -4.41 -8.70
CA THR A 149 15.83 -5.08 -7.40
C THR A 149 14.71 -6.07 -7.04
N LEU A 150 13.45 -5.70 -7.28
CA LEU A 150 12.30 -6.56 -7.01
C LEU A 150 12.28 -7.77 -7.97
N GLU A 151 12.55 -7.53 -9.25
CA GLU A 151 12.64 -8.59 -10.26
C GLU A 151 13.80 -9.56 -9.96
N HIS A 152 14.94 -9.02 -9.52
CA HIS A 152 16.10 -9.82 -9.13
C HIS A 152 15.78 -10.74 -7.95
N SER A 153 15.22 -10.22 -6.86
CA SER A 153 14.89 -11.02 -5.67
C SER A 153 13.91 -12.15 -6.00
N LEU A 154 12.85 -11.87 -6.76
CA LEU A 154 11.90 -12.91 -7.19
C LEU A 154 12.53 -13.92 -8.17
N GLY A 155 13.28 -13.45 -9.17
CA GLY A 155 13.90 -14.31 -10.17
C GLY A 155 15.01 -15.20 -9.60
N ASP A 156 15.70 -14.74 -8.55
CA ASP A 156 16.75 -15.50 -7.87
C ASP A 156 16.16 -16.55 -6.90
N LEU A 157 15.13 -16.18 -6.13
CA LEU A 157 14.52 -17.08 -5.14
C LEU A 157 13.52 -18.08 -5.74
N PHE A 158 12.76 -17.66 -6.75
CA PHE A 158 11.70 -18.45 -7.38
C PHE A 158 11.83 -18.42 -8.91
N PRO A 159 12.93 -18.95 -9.46
CA PRO A 159 13.19 -18.92 -10.90
C PRO A 159 12.07 -19.61 -11.68
N GLY A 160 11.57 -18.94 -12.72
CA GLY A 160 10.50 -19.46 -13.59
C GLY A 160 9.08 -19.39 -13.03
N SER A 161 8.90 -18.93 -11.78
CA SER A 161 7.59 -18.88 -11.12
C SER A 161 6.57 -17.95 -11.76
N GLY A 162 7.01 -16.79 -12.27
CA GLY A 162 6.13 -15.73 -12.76
C GLY A 162 6.49 -15.19 -14.14
N ASP A 163 5.50 -14.68 -14.85
CA ASP A 163 5.68 -13.96 -16.11
C ASP A 163 6.06 -12.49 -15.86
N MET A 164 7.37 -12.24 -15.73
CA MET A 164 7.91 -10.89 -15.49
C MET A 164 7.58 -9.87 -16.59
N ARG A 165 7.34 -10.33 -17.83
CA ARG A 165 6.97 -9.42 -18.94
C ARG A 165 5.59 -8.82 -18.73
N SER A 166 4.71 -9.57 -18.07
CA SER A 166 3.35 -9.15 -17.70
C SER A 166 3.29 -8.49 -16.32
N ALA A 167 4.43 -8.18 -15.70
CA ALA A 167 4.47 -7.59 -14.37
C ALA A 167 4.06 -6.11 -14.36
N THR A 168 3.12 -5.78 -13.48
CA THR A 168 2.75 -4.39 -13.18
C THR A 168 3.72 -3.81 -12.16
N PHE A 169 4.14 -2.55 -12.34
CA PHE A 169 5.05 -1.85 -11.44
C PHE A 169 4.40 -0.58 -10.90
N TRP A 170 4.44 -0.40 -9.58
CA TRP A 170 3.76 0.69 -8.90
C TRP A 170 4.46 1.04 -7.58
N CYS A 171 4.08 2.17 -6.99
CA CYS A 171 4.52 2.57 -5.66
C CYS A 171 3.36 3.05 -4.80
N GLY A 172 3.54 3.03 -3.49
CA GLY A 172 2.59 3.54 -2.51
C GLY A 172 3.29 4.28 -1.38
N LEU A 173 2.57 5.18 -0.71
CA LEU A 173 3.07 5.95 0.42
C LEU A 173 2.60 5.30 1.72
N ARG A 174 3.55 4.85 2.53
CA ARG A 174 3.30 4.29 3.86
C ARG A 174 3.16 5.46 4.86
N PRO A 175 2.08 5.56 5.64
CA PRO A 175 1.86 6.65 6.60
C PRO A 175 2.80 6.58 7.81
#